data_AF-A0A9D6PTD6-F1
#
_entry.id   AF-A0A9D6PTD6-F1
#
_cell.length_a   1.000
_cell.length_b   1.000
_cell.length_c   1.000
_cell.angle_alpha   90.00
_cell.angle_beta   90.00
_cell.angle_gamma   90.00
#
_symmetry.space_group_name_H-M   'P 1'
#
loop_
_entity.id
_entity.type
_entity.pdbx_description
1 polymer ?
#
loop_
_entity_poly.entity_id
_entity_poly.type
_entity_poly.pdbx_seq_one_letter_code
_entity_poly.pdbx_strand_id
1 'polypeptide(L)'
;MKILLTLILICSANLAVAELYKSLDENGEVVYSDKPPTLGAEEFKPPPLQVQPPIIIPPKKQPVTVDKEVPYPYSDMAFIQPEAEANFNDNEGNISYALALTPALASKLGHYLNFKLDGTVIADKTSSFSGMLSNVDRGTHTLVAEVCNARGEVLRSASVNFHVHKFSSLHPKHNNQRTPPPAPPANP
;
A
#
# COMPACT_ATOMS: atom_id res chain seq x y z
N MET A 1 -21.33 29.31 54.51
CA MET A 1 -22.58 29.01 53.75
C MET A 1 -22.53 29.38 52.26
N LYS A 2 -21.36 29.66 51.64
CA LYS A 2 -21.23 29.85 50.18
C LYS A 2 -20.54 28.67 49.46
N ILE A 3 -19.76 27.86 50.18
CA ILE A 3 -19.00 26.72 49.64
C ILE A 3 -19.89 25.49 49.38
N LEU A 4 -20.99 25.34 50.13
CA LEU A 4 -21.96 24.25 49.92
C LEU A 4 -22.81 24.46 48.65
N LEU A 5 -23.00 25.71 48.22
CA LEU A 5 -23.78 26.05 47.02
C LEU A 5 -22.96 25.84 45.73
N THR A 6 -21.63 25.94 45.80
CA THR A 6 -20.74 25.77 44.64
C THR A 6 -20.51 24.30 44.28
N LEU A 7 -20.62 23.38 45.25
CA LEU A 7 -20.41 21.94 45.03
C LEU A 7 -21.63 21.23 44.40
N ILE A 8 -22.83 21.81 44.53
CA ILE A 8 -24.07 21.30 43.90
C ILE A 8 -24.19 21.72 42.42
N LEU A 9 -23.50 22.79 42.00
CA LEU A 9 -23.56 23.30 40.62
C LEU A 9 -22.64 22.54 39.64
N ILE A 10 -21.74 21.68 40.14
CA ILE A 10 -20.81 20.87 39.33
C ILE A 10 -21.36 19.46 39.05
N CYS A 11 -22.49 19.07 39.64
CA CYS A 11 -23.07 17.73 39.55
C CYS A 11 -24.25 17.63 38.56
N SER A 12 -24.26 18.44 37.50
CA SER A 12 -25.28 18.41 36.45
C SER A 12 -24.67 18.35 35.04
N ALA A 13 -23.65 17.50 34.87
CA ALA A 13 -23.28 16.99 33.55
C ALA A 13 -24.27 15.87 33.17
N ASN A 14 -25.35 16.27 32.49
CA ASN A 14 -26.33 15.32 31.98
C ASN A 14 -25.72 14.46 30.86
N LEU A 15 -26.02 13.17 30.98
CA LEU A 15 -25.67 12.06 30.11
C LEU A 15 -26.39 12.22 28.76
N ALA A 16 -25.67 12.55 27.69
CA ALA A 16 -26.24 12.57 26.34
C ALA A 16 -26.14 11.17 25.73
N VAL A 17 -27.22 10.39 25.82
CA VAL A 17 -27.42 9.18 25.01
C VAL A 17 -28.18 9.60 23.75
N ALA A 18 -27.46 9.77 22.64
CA ALA A 18 -28.07 10.01 21.34
C ALA A 18 -28.43 8.66 20.70
N GLU A 19 -29.68 8.25 20.83
CA GLU A 19 -30.21 7.11 20.09
C GLU A 19 -30.63 7.58 18.69
N LEU A 20 -29.93 7.08 17.66
CA LEU A 20 -30.17 7.42 16.26
C LEU A 20 -30.86 6.23 15.57
N TYR A 21 -32.14 6.37 15.23
CA TYR A 21 -32.91 5.34 14.52
C TYR A 21 -32.95 5.67 13.03
N LYS A 22 -32.54 4.73 12.18
CA LYS A 22 -32.51 4.87 10.72
C LYS A 22 -33.53 3.93 10.10
N SER A 23 -34.49 4.49 9.34
CA SER A 23 -35.37 3.72 8.46
C SER A 23 -35.24 4.24 7.02
N LEU A 24 -35.28 3.33 6.04
CA LEU A 24 -35.36 3.67 4.62
C LEU A 24 -36.83 3.82 4.21
N ASP A 25 -37.15 4.83 3.41
CA ASP A 25 -38.43 4.88 2.68
C ASP A 25 -38.35 4.02 1.40
N GLU A 26 -39.51 3.73 0.80
CA GLU A 26 -39.66 2.83 -0.37
C GLU A 26 -39.05 3.37 -1.69
N ASN A 27 -38.40 4.54 -1.69
CA ASN A 27 -37.62 5.09 -2.80
C ASN A 27 -36.12 5.20 -2.49
N GLY A 28 -35.65 4.62 -1.37
CA GLY A 28 -34.23 4.54 -1.04
C GLY A 28 -33.64 5.83 -0.44
N GLU A 29 -34.49 6.79 -0.06
CA GLU A 29 -34.07 7.99 0.67
C GLU A 29 -34.37 7.85 2.17
N VAL A 30 -33.43 8.28 3.01
CA VAL A 30 -33.51 8.08 4.47
C VAL A 30 -34.26 9.25 5.09
N VAL A 31 -35.51 9.01 5.46
CA VAL A 31 -36.34 10.00 6.17
C VAL A 31 -36.47 9.61 7.63
N TYR A 32 -36.10 10.53 8.52
CA TYR A 32 -36.20 10.40 9.98
C TYR A 32 -37.49 11.08 10.45
N SER A 33 -38.40 10.34 11.09
CA SER A 33 -39.67 10.91 11.61
C SER A 33 -40.05 10.30 12.95
N ASP A 34 -40.67 11.11 13.79
CA ASP A 34 -40.84 10.90 15.24
C ASP A 34 -42.32 10.69 15.66
N LYS A 35 -43.15 10.10 14.78
CA LYS A 35 -44.58 9.82 15.05
C LYS A 35 -45.08 8.51 14.39
N PRO A 36 -45.88 7.68 15.07
CA PRO A 36 -46.41 6.43 14.50
C PRO A 36 -47.69 6.67 13.67
N PRO A 37 -47.84 6.08 12.46
CA PRO A 37 -49.13 6.00 11.78
C PRO A 37 -49.93 4.78 12.27
N THR A 38 -51.17 5.08 12.59
CA THR A 38 -52.22 4.21 13.10
C THR A 38 -53.01 3.52 11.97
N LEU A 39 -53.50 2.30 12.26
CA LEU A 39 -54.71 1.63 11.71
C LEU A 39 -54.56 0.68 10.50
N GLY A 40 -54.94 -0.58 10.75
CA GLY A 40 -55.79 -1.36 9.83
C GLY A 40 -55.13 -2.39 8.91
N ALA A 41 -54.46 -3.41 9.45
CA ALA A 41 -53.93 -4.52 8.64
C ALA A 41 -54.53 -5.88 9.04
N GLU A 42 -55.08 -6.58 8.06
CA GLU A 42 -55.56 -7.96 8.17
C GLU A 42 -54.42 -8.93 8.52
N GLU A 43 -54.76 -9.97 9.29
CA GLU A 43 -53.82 -10.93 9.85
C GLU A 43 -53.25 -11.88 8.76
N PHE A 44 -52.11 -11.51 8.18
CA PHE A 44 -51.33 -12.39 7.31
C PHE A 44 -50.47 -13.34 8.16
N LYS A 45 -50.75 -14.66 8.10
CA LYS A 45 -49.95 -15.69 8.79
C LYS A 45 -48.84 -16.20 7.86
N PRO A 46 -47.56 -15.82 8.09
CA PRO A 46 -46.46 -16.35 7.30
C PRO A 46 -46.25 -17.85 7.59
N PRO A 47 -45.78 -18.63 6.60
CA PRO A 47 -45.37 -20.01 6.82
C PRO A 47 -44.22 -20.08 7.85
N PRO A 48 -44.08 -21.20 8.60
CA PRO A 48 -43.08 -21.31 9.65
C PRO A 48 -41.67 -21.14 9.07
N LEU A 49 -40.92 -20.24 9.68
CA LEU A 49 -39.53 -19.96 9.31
C LEU A 49 -38.67 -21.22 9.51
N GLN A 50 -37.93 -21.61 8.46
CA GLN A 50 -36.84 -22.56 8.62
C GLN A 50 -35.69 -21.88 9.36
N VAL A 51 -35.52 -22.23 10.62
CA VAL A 51 -34.42 -21.71 11.45
C VAL A 51 -33.18 -22.57 11.19
N GLN A 52 -32.15 -21.98 10.59
CA GLN A 52 -30.83 -22.59 10.59
C GLN A 52 -30.19 -22.38 11.97
N PRO A 53 -29.51 -23.38 12.55
CA PRO A 53 -28.78 -23.20 13.78
C PRO A 53 -27.66 -22.17 13.58
N PRO A 54 -27.39 -21.29 14.56
CA PRO A 54 -26.32 -20.32 14.46
C PRO A 54 -24.97 -21.03 14.34
N ILE A 55 -24.20 -20.67 13.31
CA ILE A 55 -22.78 -21.02 13.24
C ILE A 55 -22.09 -20.30 14.40
N ILE A 56 -21.53 -21.08 15.32
CA ILE A 56 -20.69 -20.57 16.40
C ILE A 56 -19.37 -20.14 15.77
N ILE A 57 -19.24 -18.85 15.48
CA ILE A 57 -17.96 -18.26 15.09
C ILE A 57 -17.14 -18.09 16.39
N PRO A 58 -15.94 -18.69 16.50
CA PRO A 58 -15.09 -18.46 17.66
C PRO A 58 -14.81 -16.95 17.79
N PRO A 59 -14.79 -16.40 19.02
CA PRO A 59 -14.57 -14.97 19.20
C PRO A 59 -13.25 -14.58 18.53
N LYS A 60 -13.34 -13.65 17.58
CA LYS A 60 -12.16 -12.98 17.01
C LYS A 60 -11.42 -12.37 18.19
N LYS A 61 -10.26 -12.94 18.51
CA LYS A 61 -9.35 -12.41 19.55
C LYS A 61 -9.17 -10.92 19.26
N GLN A 62 -9.74 -10.08 20.10
CA GLN A 62 -9.36 -8.68 20.13
C GLN A 62 -7.84 -8.67 20.39
N PRO A 63 -7.04 -7.95 19.59
CA PRO A 63 -5.65 -7.79 19.93
C PRO A 63 -5.62 -7.02 21.24
N VAL A 64 -5.31 -7.73 22.31
CA VAL A 64 -4.91 -7.13 23.57
C VAL A 64 -3.72 -6.25 23.22
N THR A 65 -3.88 -4.93 23.36
CA THR A 65 -2.75 -4.00 23.39
C THR A 65 -1.98 -4.29 24.67
N VAL A 66 -1.22 -5.37 24.64
CA VAL A 66 -0.05 -5.51 25.46
C VAL A 66 0.94 -4.55 24.80
N ASP A 67 1.29 -3.47 25.50
CA ASP A 67 2.60 -2.84 25.33
C ASP A 67 3.65 -3.91 25.67
N LYS A 68 3.82 -4.86 24.74
CA LYS A 68 5.06 -5.59 24.61
C LYS A 68 5.97 -4.55 24.01
N GLU A 69 6.96 -4.15 24.77
CA GLU A 69 8.22 -3.62 24.25
C GLU A 69 8.56 -4.42 23.00
N VAL A 70 8.27 -3.86 21.82
CA VAL A 70 8.24 -4.67 20.61
C VAL A 70 9.68 -4.90 20.22
N PRO A 71 10.16 -6.16 20.19
CA PRO A 71 11.43 -6.44 19.57
C PRO A 71 11.13 -6.31 18.07
N TYR A 72 11.54 -5.23 17.42
CA TYR A 72 11.35 -5.10 15.98
C TYR A 72 12.62 -5.49 15.21
N PRO A 73 12.91 -6.79 15.00
CA PRO A 73 13.57 -7.19 13.77
C PRO A 73 12.48 -7.31 12.70
N TYR A 74 12.60 -6.55 11.61
CA TYR A 74 11.70 -6.66 10.46
C TYR A 74 11.60 -8.10 9.99
N SER A 75 10.37 -8.63 9.94
CA SER A 75 10.13 -10.05 9.64
C SER A 75 10.40 -10.36 8.18
N ASP A 76 10.00 -9.46 7.28
CA ASP A 76 10.14 -9.66 5.85
C ASP A 76 10.59 -8.38 5.14
N MET A 77 11.45 -8.53 4.14
CA MET A 77 12.04 -7.46 3.36
C MET A 77 12.45 -8.03 2.00
N ALA A 78 11.87 -7.52 0.92
CA ALA A 78 12.13 -8.00 -0.43
C ALA A 78 11.95 -6.89 -1.47
N PHE A 79 12.71 -6.96 -2.56
CA PHE A 79 12.50 -6.08 -3.70
C PHE A 79 11.27 -6.55 -4.49
N ILE A 80 10.34 -5.63 -4.72
CA ILE A 80 9.22 -5.79 -5.67
C ILE A 80 9.74 -5.51 -7.08
N GLN A 81 10.61 -4.50 -7.21
CA GLN A 81 11.35 -4.18 -8.44
C GLN A 81 12.79 -3.77 -8.10
N PRO A 82 13.77 -4.12 -8.95
CA PRO A 82 13.66 -5.06 -10.05
C PRO A 82 13.34 -6.48 -9.55
N GLU A 83 12.75 -7.31 -10.41
CA GLU A 83 12.64 -8.75 -10.12
C GLU A 83 14.04 -9.39 -10.13
N ALA A 84 14.18 -10.52 -9.43
CA ALA A 84 15.44 -11.26 -9.42
C ALA A 84 15.83 -11.68 -10.84
N GLU A 85 17.07 -11.38 -11.23
CA GLU A 85 17.65 -11.66 -12.54
C GLU A 85 16.91 -10.96 -13.72
N ALA A 86 16.18 -9.88 -13.44
CA ALA A 86 15.51 -9.09 -14.47
C ALA A 86 16.53 -8.53 -15.50
N ASN A 87 16.09 -8.42 -16.76
CA ASN A 87 16.90 -7.88 -17.86
C ASN A 87 16.32 -6.55 -18.33
N PHE A 88 17.14 -5.50 -18.31
CA PHE A 88 16.79 -4.15 -18.76
C PHE A 88 17.53 -3.81 -20.04
N ASN A 89 16.79 -3.50 -21.11
CA ASN A 89 17.34 -3.10 -22.41
C ASN A 89 17.16 -1.60 -22.62
N ASP A 90 17.72 -0.80 -21.70
CA ASP A 90 17.64 0.65 -21.74
C ASP A 90 19.03 1.25 -21.98
N ASN A 91 19.15 2.04 -23.05
CA ASN A 91 20.38 2.74 -23.38
C ASN A 91 20.73 3.83 -22.36
N GLU A 92 19.72 4.45 -21.73
CA GLU A 92 19.90 5.47 -20.70
C GLU A 92 20.21 4.84 -19.33
N GLY A 93 19.93 3.55 -19.16
CA GLY A 93 20.14 2.85 -17.89
C GLY A 93 19.25 3.38 -16.76
N ASN A 94 18.01 3.73 -17.07
CA ASN A 94 17.02 4.16 -16.08
C ASN A 94 16.26 2.94 -15.55
N ILE A 95 16.39 2.68 -14.25
CA ILE A 95 15.87 1.44 -13.64
C ILE A 95 15.11 1.82 -12.37
N SER A 96 13.81 1.57 -12.36
CA SER A 96 12.99 1.76 -11.17
C SER A 96 13.25 0.66 -10.15
N TYR A 97 13.32 1.03 -8.88
CA TYR A 97 13.37 0.08 -7.79
C TYR A 97 12.24 0.34 -6.79
N ALA A 98 11.74 -0.73 -6.18
CA ALA A 98 10.71 -0.70 -5.17
C ALA A 98 10.92 -1.84 -4.18
N LEU A 99 10.78 -1.54 -2.89
CA LEU A 99 11.03 -2.45 -1.79
C LEU A 99 9.74 -2.65 -0.97
N ALA A 100 9.42 -3.90 -0.65
CA ALA A 100 8.43 -4.26 0.36
C ALA A 100 9.12 -4.49 1.71
N LEU A 101 8.49 -4.04 2.79
CA LEU A 101 8.96 -4.27 4.15
C LEU A 101 7.77 -4.52 5.08
N THR A 102 7.87 -5.58 5.87
CA THR A 102 6.89 -5.96 6.87
C THR A 102 7.60 -6.25 8.20
N PRO A 103 7.20 -5.64 9.33
CA PRO A 103 6.24 -4.52 9.46
C PRO A 103 6.72 -3.22 8.78
N ALA A 104 5.84 -2.22 8.68
CA ALA A 104 6.19 -0.91 8.12
C ALA A 104 7.38 -0.26 8.85
N LEU A 105 8.13 0.60 8.16
CA LEU A 105 9.30 1.27 8.74
C LEU A 105 8.91 2.01 10.01
N ALA A 106 9.58 1.67 11.12
CA ALA A 106 9.41 2.33 12.39
C ALA A 106 10.11 3.71 12.42
N SER A 107 9.71 4.63 11.55
CA SER A 107 10.31 5.98 11.46
C SER A 107 10.19 6.77 12.78
N LYS A 108 9.18 6.45 13.61
CA LYS A 108 9.02 7.03 14.96
C LYS A 108 10.18 6.69 15.90
N LEU A 109 10.87 5.57 15.68
CA LEU A 109 12.05 5.13 16.43
C LEU A 109 13.36 5.61 15.78
N GLY A 110 13.29 6.42 14.71
CA GLY A 110 14.46 6.90 13.98
C GLY A 110 15.09 5.85 13.06
N HIS A 111 14.35 4.81 12.68
CA HIS A 111 14.82 3.84 11.70
C HIS A 111 14.77 4.43 10.29
N TYR A 112 15.75 4.06 9.46
CA TYR A 112 15.89 4.57 8.09
C TYR A 112 16.38 3.47 7.14
N LEU A 113 16.26 3.73 5.84
CA LEU A 113 16.75 2.86 4.77
C LEU A 113 18.02 3.43 4.16
N ASN A 114 18.95 2.53 3.84
CA ASN A 114 20.10 2.78 2.99
C ASN A 114 20.02 1.87 1.76
N PHE A 115 20.19 2.46 0.58
CA PHE A 115 20.25 1.71 -0.68
C PHE A 115 21.67 1.80 -1.25
N LYS A 116 22.17 0.68 -1.74
CA LYS A 116 23.48 0.55 -2.36
C LYS A 116 23.38 -0.18 -3.68
N LEU A 117 24.05 0.34 -4.71
CA LEU A 117 24.24 -0.33 -5.99
C LEU A 117 25.72 -0.74 -6.11
N ASP A 118 25.98 -2.04 -6.20
CA ASP A 118 27.34 -2.61 -6.26
C ASP A 118 28.27 -2.10 -5.13
N GLY A 119 27.70 -1.92 -3.94
CA GLY A 119 28.39 -1.39 -2.77
C GLY A 119 28.48 0.14 -2.69
N THR A 120 28.12 0.86 -3.76
CA THR A 120 28.07 2.33 -3.77
C THR A 120 26.73 2.80 -3.21
N VAL A 121 26.74 3.69 -2.22
CA VAL A 121 25.51 4.24 -1.63
C VAL A 121 24.82 5.16 -2.65
N ILE A 122 23.58 4.84 -2.99
CA ILE A 122 22.74 5.60 -3.93
C ILE A 122 21.66 6.41 -3.20
N ALA A 123 21.25 5.97 -2.01
CA ALA A 123 20.38 6.73 -1.12
C ALA A 123 20.76 6.43 0.32
N ASP A 124 21.04 7.47 1.10
CA ASP A 124 21.40 7.38 2.51
C ASP A 124 20.29 7.95 3.37
N LYS A 125 20.00 7.29 4.50
CA LYS A 125 19.03 7.71 5.52
C LYS A 125 17.67 8.12 4.95
N THR A 126 17.18 7.37 3.97
CA THR A 126 15.88 7.65 3.34
C THR A 126 14.75 6.93 4.04
N SER A 127 13.53 7.46 3.91
CA SER A 127 12.29 6.79 4.27
C SER A 127 11.52 6.29 3.03
N SER A 128 12.03 6.57 1.84
CA SER A 128 11.44 6.15 0.57
C SER A 128 11.77 4.69 0.28
N PHE A 129 10.74 3.92 -0.08
CA PHE A 129 10.86 2.50 -0.45
C PHE A 129 11.09 2.28 -1.95
N SER A 130 10.95 3.33 -2.75
CA SER A 130 11.08 3.28 -4.19
C SER A 130 11.86 4.47 -4.71
N GLY A 131 12.41 4.32 -5.91
CA GLY A 131 13.12 5.38 -6.60
C GLY A 131 13.51 4.93 -8.01
N MET A 132 14.40 5.71 -8.61
CA MET A 132 14.94 5.41 -9.93
C MET A 132 16.46 5.53 -9.88
N LEU A 133 17.13 4.50 -10.37
CA LEU A 133 18.54 4.52 -10.74
C LEU A 133 18.63 5.17 -12.12
N SER A 134 19.66 5.99 -12.34
CA SER A 134 19.91 6.63 -13.62
C SER A 134 21.34 6.38 -14.04
N ASN A 135 21.55 6.26 -15.35
CA ASN A 135 22.86 5.99 -15.94
C ASN A 135 23.55 4.76 -15.35
N VAL A 136 22.78 3.69 -15.07
CA VAL A 136 23.36 2.41 -14.70
C VAL A 136 24.14 1.87 -15.91
N ASP A 137 25.36 1.40 -15.66
CA ASP A 137 26.20 0.84 -16.72
C ASP A 137 25.64 -0.49 -17.23
N ARG A 138 26.22 -0.99 -18.33
CA ARG A 138 25.86 -2.32 -18.84
C ARG A 138 26.51 -3.40 -17.97
N GLY A 139 25.82 -4.51 -17.76
CA GLY A 139 26.33 -5.67 -17.03
C GLY A 139 25.38 -6.15 -15.95
N THR A 140 25.91 -6.99 -15.06
CA THR A 140 25.19 -7.48 -13.88
C THR A 140 25.44 -6.54 -12.71
N HIS A 141 24.36 -6.15 -12.05
CA HIS A 141 24.38 -5.24 -10.92
C HIS A 141 23.65 -5.86 -9.73
N THR A 142 24.10 -5.52 -8.53
CA THR A 142 23.50 -5.93 -7.26
C THR A 142 22.94 -4.70 -6.55
N LEU A 143 21.63 -4.65 -6.36
CA LEU A 143 20.97 -3.65 -5.53
C LEU A 143 20.75 -4.21 -4.12
N VAL A 144 21.21 -3.48 -3.12
CA VAL A 144 21.07 -3.83 -1.70
C VAL A 144 20.28 -2.75 -1.00
N ALA A 145 19.34 -3.16 -0.16
CA ALA A 145 18.64 -2.29 0.77
C ALA A 145 18.93 -2.76 2.19
N GLU A 146 19.20 -1.82 3.08
CA GLU A 146 19.48 -2.04 4.50
C GLU A 146 18.54 -1.16 5.31
N VAL A 147 17.84 -1.75 6.28
CA VAL A 147 17.15 -0.99 7.31
C VAL A 147 18.10 -0.82 8.49
N CYS A 148 18.36 0.42 8.86
CA CYS A 148 19.23 0.76 9.96
C CYS A 148 18.44 1.42 11.10
N ASN A 149 18.90 1.24 12.34
CA ASN A 149 18.37 1.98 13.48
C ASN A 149 18.99 3.39 13.58
N ALA A 150 18.54 4.18 14.55
CA ALA A 150 19.05 5.54 14.79
C ALA A 150 20.56 5.60 15.13
N ARG A 151 21.17 4.48 15.52
CA ARG A 151 22.61 4.36 15.81
C ARG A 151 23.43 3.92 14.59
N GLY A 152 22.77 3.60 13.47
CA GLY A 152 23.38 3.12 12.24
C GLY A 152 23.63 1.61 12.20
N GLU A 153 23.09 0.84 13.15
CA GLU A 153 23.18 -0.61 13.12
C GLU A 153 22.16 -1.17 12.13
N VAL A 154 22.59 -2.10 11.27
CA VAL A 154 21.73 -2.77 10.30
C VAL A 154 20.84 -3.77 11.04
N LEU A 155 19.52 -3.55 10.98
CA LEU A 155 18.50 -4.42 11.57
C LEU A 155 18.01 -5.49 10.59
N ARG A 156 18.00 -5.17 9.30
CA ARG A 156 17.59 -6.09 8.23
C ARG A 156 18.19 -5.65 6.90
N SER A 157 18.44 -6.60 6.01
CA SER A 157 18.84 -6.31 4.64
C SER A 157 18.13 -7.22 3.64
N ALA A 158 18.05 -6.75 2.40
CA ALA A 158 17.64 -7.50 1.23
C ALA A 158 18.55 -7.12 0.05
N SER A 159 18.77 -8.06 -0.86
CA SER A 159 19.54 -7.81 -2.08
C SER A 159 18.87 -8.46 -3.29
N VAL A 160 19.03 -7.85 -4.46
CA VAL A 160 18.54 -8.39 -5.74
C VAL A 160 19.57 -8.12 -6.83
N ASN A 161 19.75 -9.11 -7.71
CA ASN A 161 20.60 -8.98 -8.88
C ASN A 161 19.74 -8.71 -10.11
N PHE A 162 20.25 -7.89 -11.02
CA PHE A 162 19.62 -7.63 -12.31
C PHE A 162 20.68 -7.35 -13.38
N HIS A 163 20.27 -7.38 -14.63
CA HIS A 163 21.15 -7.26 -15.80
C HIS A 163 20.73 -6.08 -16.66
N VAL A 164 21.71 -5.33 -17.13
CA VAL A 164 21.50 -4.15 -17.98
C VAL A 164 22.24 -4.33 -19.30
N HIS A 165 21.51 -4.17 -20.40
CA HIS A 165 22.02 -4.24 -21.76
C HIS A 165 21.84 -2.88 -22.44
N LYS A 166 22.90 -2.38 -23.07
CA LYS A 166 22.85 -1.17 -23.92
C LYS A 166 23.10 -1.57 -25.36
N PHE A 167 22.26 -1.10 -26.27
CA PHE A 167 22.46 -1.31 -27.71
C PHE A 167 23.61 -0.43 -28.20
N SER A 168 24.52 -1.04 -28.97
CA SER A 168 25.59 -0.28 -29.60
C SER A 168 25.04 0.60 -30.72
N SER A 169 25.39 1.90 -30.68
CA SER A 169 25.09 2.88 -31.73
C SER A 169 25.83 2.61 -33.05
N LEU A 170 26.75 1.65 -33.10
CA LEU A 170 27.57 1.33 -34.27
C LEU A 170 26.90 0.40 -35.31
N HIS A 171 25.60 0.15 -35.20
CA HIS A 171 24.87 -0.44 -36.32
C HIS A 171 24.40 0.69 -37.26
N PRO A 172 25.04 0.90 -38.41
CA PRO A 172 24.40 1.69 -39.45
C PRO A 172 23.08 1.00 -39.77
N LYS A 173 21.97 1.74 -39.70
CA LYS A 173 20.73 1.30 -40.36
C LYS A 173 21.15 1.05 -41.81
N HIS A 174 21.25 -0.20 -42.22
CA HIS A 174 21.35 -0.48 -43.64
C HIS A 174 20.02 0.01 -44.22
N ASN A 175 20.07 1.22 -44.77
CA ASN A 175 18.96 1.86 -45.42
C ASN A 175 18.65 0.98 -46.63
N ASN A 176 17.78 -0.01 -46.44
CA ASN A 176 17.19 -0.80 -47.50
C ASN A 176 16.18 0.09 -48.25
N GLN A 177 16.63 1.25 -48.75
CA GLN A 177 16.01 1.90 -49.89
C GLN A 177 16.30 0.98 -51.08
N ARG A 178 15.54 -0.11 -51.17
CA ARG A 178 15.27 -0.74 -52.47
C ARG A 178 14.53 0.32 -53.25
N THR A 179 15.25 1.08 -54.07
CA THR A 179 14.62 1.89 -55.09
C THR A 179 13.72 0.96 -55.90
N PRO A 180 12.44 1.29 -56.09
CA PRO A 180 11.61 0.50 -56.98
C PRO A 180 12.28 0.46 -58.36
N PRO A 181 12.31 -0.71 -59.03
CA PRO A 181 12.89 -0.81 -60.36
C PRO A 181 12.22 0.22 -61.30
N PRO A 182 12.97 0.80 -62.25
CA PRO A 182 12.43 1.80 -63.16
C PRO A 182 11.22 1.22 -63.90
N ALA A 183 10.16 2.02 -64.01
CA ALA A 183 8.95 1.63 -64.73
C ALA A 183 9.30 1.27 -66.18
N PRO A 184 8.72 0.21 -66.75
CA PRO A 184 8.95 -0.14 -68.14
C PRO A 184 8.50 1.01 -69.07
N PRO A 185 9.19 1.22 -70.21
CA PRO A 185 8.84 2.29 -71.14
C PRO A 185 7.42 2.08 -71.68
N ALA A 186 6.65 3.17 -71.74
CA ALA A 186 5.35 3.17 -72.38
C ALA A 186 5.51 2.87 -73.88
N ASN A 187 4.82 1.85 -74.37
CA ASN A 187 4.80 1.47 -75.77
C ASN A 187 4.01 2.52 -76.59
N PRO A 188 4.39 2.80 -77.86
CA PRO A 188 3.75 3.82 -78.69
C PRO A 188 2.33 3.47 -79.13
#